data_AF-A0A8S0FRE2-F1
#
_entry.id   AF-A0A8S0FRE2-F1
#
_cell.length_a   1.000
_cell.length_b   1.000
_cell.length_c   1.000
_cell.angle_alpha   90.00
_cell.angle_beta   90.00
_cell.angle_gamma   90.00
#
_symmetry.space_group_name_H-M   'P 1'
#
loop_
_entity.id
_entity.type
_entity.pdbx_description
1 polymer ?
#
loop_
_entity_poly.entity_id
_entity_poly.type
_entity_poly.pdbx_seq_one_letter_code
_entity_poly.pdbx_strand_id
1 'polypeptide(L)'
;MDRKPIEDVIFEINNFISLGGRTIVDATGSESIGRDAQALREVALKTGLNIVASSGPYLEMPESQRIHKTVDELAATIDKELNQGIGDTDIRAGMIGEIGVSPTFTEAEHNSLRAASLAQINNPHVAMNIHMPGWLRRGDEVLDIGRQC
;
A
#
# COMPACT_ATOMS: atom_id res chain seq x y z
N MET A 1 15.91 0.89 -7.23
CA MET A 1 16.30 1.59 -6.00
C MET A 1 17.19 0.67 -5.21
N ASP A 2 18.24 1.18 -4.59
CA ASP A 2 19.09 0.36 -3.71
C ASP A 2 18.31 -0.02 -2.46
N ARG A 3 18.48 -1.27 -2.01
CA ARG A 3 17.84 -1.77 -0.79
C ARG A 3 18.43 -1.01 0.41
N LYS A 4 17.56 -0.46 1.26
CA LYS A 4 18.00 0.18 2.52
C LYS A 4 18.68 -0.87 3.42
N PRO A 5 19.80 -0.54 4.09
CA PRO A 5 20.39 -1.43 5.06
C PRO A 5 19.37 -1.74 6.18
N ILE A 6 19.07 -3.02 6.40
CA ILE A 6 18.09 -3.44 7.41
C ILE A 6 18.51 -3.02 8.82
N GLU A 7 19.81 -2.95 9.09
CA GLU A 7 20.30 -2.53 10.41
C GLU A 7 19.97 -1.07 10.71
N ASP A 8 19.97 -0.18 9.71
CA ASP A 8 19.53 1.22 9.89
C ASP A 8 18.02 1.29 10.20
N VAL A 9 17.23 0.44 9.54
CA VAL A 9 15.77 0.35 9.78
C VAL A 9 15.49 -0.16 11.20
N ILE A 10 16.21 -1.19 11.64
CA ILE A 10 16.08 -1.75 12.99
C ILE A 10 16.50 -0.72 14.05
N PHE A 11 17.59 0.01 13.81
CA PHE A 11 18.04 1.08 14.71
C PHE A 11 16.92 2.10 14.96
N GLU A 12 16.27 2.60 13.90
CA GLU A 12 15.17 3.55 14.03
C GLU A 12 13.92 2.95 14.67
N ILE A 13 13.58 1.71 14.33
CA ILE A 13 12.44 1.01 14.93
C ILE A 13 12.61 0.79 16.43
N ASN A 14 13.84 0.53 16.90
CA ASN A 14 14.11 0.37 18.32
C ASN A 14 13.81 1.66 19.11
N ASN A 15 13.94 2.84 18.49
CA ASN A 15 13.51 4.09 19.11
C ASN A 15 12.00 4.09 19.38
N PHE A 16 11.19 3.64 18.40
CA PHE A 16 9.74 3.50 18.57
C PHE A 16 9.37 2.44 19.62
N ILE A 17 10.03 1.29 19.60
CA ILE A 17 9.81 0.21 20.59
C ILE A 17 10.14 0.68 22.01
N SER A 18 11.24 1.44 22.18
CA SER A 18 11.66 1.97 23.49
C SER A 18 10.61 2.87 24.15
N LEU A 19 9.72 3.47 23.34
CA LEU A 19 8.60 4.31 23.77
C LEU A 19 7.29 3.52 23.94
N GLY A 20 7.34 2.18 23.87
CA GLY A 20 6.18 1.29 23.99
C GLY A 20 5.44 1.04 22.67
N GLY A 21 6.02 1.43 21.53
CA GLY A 21 5.50 1.13 20.21
C GLY A 21 5.42 -0.37 19.95
N ARG A 22 4.32 -0.83 19.33
CA ARG A 22 4.05 -2.27 19.12
C ARG A 22 3.71 -2.65 17.68
N THR A 23 3.30 -1.69 16.87
CA THR A 23 2.85 -1.97 15.51
C THR A 23 3.17 -0.81 14.59
N ILE A 24 3.74 -1.13 13.42
CA ILE A 24 3.93 -0.19 12.32
C ILE A 24 3.17 -0.73 11.10
N VAL A 25 2.52 0.17 10.38
CA VAL A 25 1.98 -0.12 9.05
C VAL A 25 2.95 0.49 8.04
N ASP A 26 3.55 -0.35 7.21
CA ASP A 26 4.37 0.10 6.09
C ASP A 26 3.47 0.34 4.88
N ALA A 27 3.30 1.61 4.51
CA ALA A 27 2.40 2.03 3.43
C ALA A 27 3.00 1.88 2.03
N THR A 28 4.19 1.28 1.89
CA THR A 28 4.81 1.01 0.59
C THR A 28 4.03 -0.10 -0.11
N GLY A 29 3.02 0.28 -0.89
CA GLY A 29 2.01 -0.63 -1.43
C GLY A 29 2.40 -1.39 -2.70
N SER A 30 3.47 -1.00 -3.38
CA SER A 30 3.85 -1.57 -4.66
C SER A 30 5.36 -1.61 -4.90
N GLU A 31 5.78 -2.42 -5.86
CA GLU A 31 7.17 -2.49 -6.31
C GLU A 31 7.68 -1.16 -6.89
N SER A 32 6.77 -0.30 -7.38
CA SER A 32 7.14 0.98 -8.03
C SER A 32 7.83 1.95 -7.07
N ILE A 33 7.50 1.86 -5.78
CA ILE A 33 8.08 2.66 -4.69
C ILE A 33 8.94 1.83 -3.73
N GLY A 34 9.27 0.59 -4.11
CA GLY A 34 10.27 -0.22 -3.43
C GLY A 34 9.76 -1.11 -2.31
N ARG A 35 8.50 -1.58 -2.37
CA ARG A 35 7.97 -2.56 -1.41
C ARG A 35 8.86 -3.81 -1.34
N ASP A 36 9.28 -4.19 -0.14
CA ASP A 36 10.08 -5.39 0.13
C ASP A 36 9.46 -6.19 1.29
N ALA A 37 8.52 -7.08 0.98
CA ALA A 37 7.81 -7.88 1.98
C ALA A 37 8.76 -8.76 2.82
N GLN A 38 9.83 -9.29 2.21
CA GLN A 38 10.81 -10.13 2.91
C GLN A 38 11.61 -9.31 3.92
N ALA A 39 12.03 -8.08 3.57
CA ALA A 39 12.66 -7.18 4.53
C ALA A 39 11.72 -6.85 5.70
N LEU A 40 10.45 -6.57 5.42
CA LEU A 40 9.45 -6.30 6.49
C LEU A 40 9.32 -7.49 7.45
N ARG A 41 9.25 -8.72 6.91
CA ARG A 41 9.26 -9.95 7.72
C ARG A 41 10.54 -10.10 8.52
N GLU A 42 11.70 -9.87 7.92
CA GLU A 42 12.99 -9.96 8.60
C GLU A 42 13.06 -8.99 9.80
N VAL A 43 12.66 -7.74 9.60
CA VAL A 43 12.59 -6.72 10.66
C VAL A 43 11.61 -7.13 11.75
N ALA A 44 10.43 -7.63 11.40
CA ALA A 44 9.42 -8.07 12.38
C ALA A 44 9.96 -9.22 13.25
N LEU A 45 10.62 -10.21 12.64
CA LEU A 45 11.23 -11.33 13.35
C LEU A 45 12.40 -10.91 14.25
N LYS A 46 13.27 -10.00 13.78
CA LYS A 46 14.43 -9.53 14.54
C LYS A 46 14.04 -8.63 15.74
N THR A 47 12.97 -7.86 15.62
CA THR A 47 12.57 -6.86 16.63
C THR A 47 11.42 -7.31 17.52
N GLY A 48 10.61 -8.29 17.10
CA GLY A 48 9.36 -8.66 17.75
C GLY A 48 8.22 -7.65 17.55
N LEU A 49 8.41 -6.63 16.71
CA LEU A 49 7.37 -5.66 16.36
C LEU A 49 6.36 -6.26 15.38
N ASN A 50 5.07 -5.94 15.53
CA ASN A 50 4.10 -6.23 14.48
C ASN A 50 4.32 -5.27 13.30
N ILE A 51 4.53 -5.80 12.10
CA ILE A 51 4.62 -4.99 10.88
C ILE A 51 3.53 -5.43 9.91
N VAL A 52 2.69 -4.48 9.51
CA VAL A 52 1.62 -4.68 8.53
C VAL A 52 2.11 -4.16 7.18
N ALA A 53 2.23 -5.05 6.19
CA ALA A 53 2.53 -4.67 4.81
C ALA A 53 1.27 -4.19 4.08
N SER A 54 1.46 -3.44 3.00
CA SER A 54 0.35 -2.89 2.21
C SER A 54 0.37 -3.35 0.75
N SER A 55 -0.78 -3.22 0.07
CA SER A 55 -0.96 -3.53 -1.34
C SER A 55 -1.78 -2.45 -2.04
N GLY A 56 -1.26 -1.89 -3.11
CA GLY A 56 -1.98 -0.92 -3.92
C GLY A 56 -1.06 -0.08 -4.80
N PRO A 57 -1.50 0.32 -6.02
CA PRO A 57 -0.72 1.23 -6.85
C PRO A 57 -0.58 2.61 -6.21
N TYR A 58 0.61 3.20 -6.33
CA TYR A 58 0.87 4.58 -5.94
C TYR A 58 0.51 5.55 -7.08
N LEU A 59 1.21 6.67 -7.22
CA LEU A 59 1.00 7.67 -8.26
C LEU A 59 1.38 7.14 -9.65
N GLU A 60 0.78 7.69 -10.72
CA GLU A 60 1.04 7.23 -12.10
C GLU A 60 2.52 7.36 -12.49
N MET A 61 3.21 8.41 -12.05
CA MET A 61 4.62 8.66 -12.41
C MET A 61 5.55 7.48 -12.03
N PRO A 62 5.60 7.01 -10.77
CA PRO A 62 6.38 5.84 -10.40
C PRO A 62 5.81 4.53 -10.92
N GLU A 63 4.48 4.36 -10.96
CA GLU A 63 3.85 3.12 -11.45
C GLU A 63 4.08 2.88 -12.95
N SER A 64 4.18 3.96 -13.74
CA SER A 64 4.36 3.91 -15.18
C SER A 64 3.32 2.97 -15.83
N GLN A 65 3.73 2.05 -16.69
CA GLN A 65 2.83 1.12 -17.37
C GLN A 65 2.03 0.20 -16.44
N ARG A 66 2.42 0.04 -15.16
CA ARG A 66 1.76 -0.90 -14.22
C ARG A 66 0.35 -0.45 -13.85
N ILE A 67 0.11 0.87 -13.76
CA ILE A 67 -1.20 1.42 -13.34
C ILE A 67 -2.22 1.44 -14.49
N HIS A 68 -1.80 1.24 -15.74
CA HIS A 68 -2.69 1.27 -16.91
C HIS A 68 -3.37 -0.08 -17.22
N LYS A 69 -3.28 -1.05 -16.30
CA LYS A 69 -4.09 -2.28 -16.35
C LYS A 69 -5.58 -1.94 -16.17
N THR A 70 -6.44 -2.89 -16.50
CA THR A 70 -7.87 -2.72 -16.24
C THR A 70 -8.16 -2.66 -14.74
N VAL A 71 -9.29 -2.04 -14.38
CA VAL A 71 -9.75 -1.94 -12.99
C VAL A 71 -9.83 -3.33 -12.33
N ASP A 72 -10.37 -4.32 -13.04
CA ASP A 72 -10.53 -5.69 -12.53
C ASP A 72 -9.17 -6.38 -12.32
N GLU A 73 -8.21 -6.20 -13.23
CA GLU A 73 -6.86 -6.76 -13.08
C GLU A 73 -6.11 -6.15 -11.89
N LEU A 74 -6.27 -4.84 -11.66
CA LEU A 74 -5.71 -4.17 -10.49
C LEU A 74 -6.37 -4.66 -9.20
N ALA A 75 -7.70 -4.76 -9.18
CA ALA A 75 -8.45 -5.25 -8.02
C ALA A 75 -8.08 -6.70 -7.67
N ALA A 76 -7.99 -7.57 -8.68
CA ALA A 76 -7.58 -8.96 -8.52
C ALA A 76 -6.13 -9.09 -8.01
N THR A 77 -5.24 -8.17 -8.40
CA THR A 77 -3.87 -8.13 -7.86
C THR A 77 -3.90 -7.80 -6.37
N ILE A 78 -4.63 -6.75 -5.97
CA ILE A 78 -4.75 -6.36 -4.55
C ILE A 78 -5.37 -7.51 -3.73
N ASP A 79 -6.47 -8.09 -4.20
CA ASP A 79 -7.16 -9.20 -3.54
C ASP A 79 -6.24 -10.42 -3.36
N LYS A 80 -5.48 -10.79 -4.40
CA LYS A 80 -4.50 -11.86 -4.32
C LYS A 80 -3.44 -11.59 -3.25
N GLU A 81 -2.93 -10.36 -3.16
CA GLU A 81 -1.90 -10.01 -2.18
C GLU A 81 -2.42 -9.97 -0.74
N LEU A 82 -3.70 -9.62 -0.54
CA LEU A 82 -4.37 -9.69 0.75
C LEU A 82 -4.62 -11.14 1.20
N ASN A 83 -4.96 -12.03 0.26
CA ASN A 83 -5.47 -13.37 0.61
C ASN A 83 -4.46 -14.50 0.43
N GLN A 84 -3.50 -14.36 -0.47
CA GLN A 84 -2.57 -15.43 -0.86
C GLN A 84 -1.11 -15.05 -0.55
N GLY A 85 -0.71 -13.83 -0.91
CA GLY A 85 0.63 -13.31 -0.61
C GLY A 85 1.17 -12.33 -1.66
N ILE A 86 2.17 -11.55 -1.27
CA ILE A 86 2.83 -10.53 -2.09
C ILE A 86 3.89 -11.19 -2.98
N GLY A 87 3.80 -10.99 -4.29
CA GLY A 87 4.69 -11.60 -5.27
C GLY A 87 4.66 -13.14 -5.18
N ASP A 88 5.84 -13.74 -5.03
CA ASP A 88 6.03 -15.19 -4.85
C ASP A 88 6.13 -15.61 -3.36
N THR A 89 5.81 -14.70 -2.44
CA THR A 89 5.89 -14.96 -1.00
C THR A 89 4.55 -15.39 -0.43
N ASP A 90 4.57 -15.99 0.76
CA ASP A 90 3.38 -16.25 1.59
C ASP A 90 3.05 -15.08 2.55
N ILE A 91 3.69 -13.92 2.36
CA ILE A 91 3.46 -12.72 3.18
C ILE A 91 2.28 -11.97 2.61
N ARG A 92 1.19 -11.88 3.38
CA ARG A 92 -0.01 -11.15 2.97
C ARG A 92 0.08 -9.68 3.35
N ALA A 93 -0.48 -8.82 2.51
CA ALA A 93 -0.78 -7.45 2.89
C ALA A 93 -1.92 -7.42 3.94
N GLY A 94 -1.93 -6.39 4.79
CA GLY A 94 -3.00 -6.14 5.77
C GLY A 94 -3.65 -4.77 5.65
N MET A 95 -3.22 -3.96 4.67
CA MET A 95 -3.84 -2.68 4.32
C MET A 95 -3.85 -2.51 2.79
N ILE A 96 -4.90 -1.89 2.25
CA ILE A 96 -4.93 -1.44 0.86
C ILE A 96 -4.32 -0.05 0.80
N GLY A 97 -3.26 0.16 0.01
CA GLY A 97 -2.61 1.46 -0.20
C GLY A 97 -1.10 1.50 0.05
N GLU A 98 -0.50 2.69 0.16
CA GLU A 98 -1.13 4.00 -0.01
C GLU A 98 -1.58 4.23 -1.49
N ILE A 99 -2.89 4.36 -1.72
CA ILE A 99 -3.43 4.52 -3.08
C ILE A 99 -3.13 5.93 -3.58
N GLY A 100 -2.44 6.04 -4.72
CA GLY A 100 -1.98 7.30 -5.25
C GLY A 100 -3.09 8.20 -5.80
N VAL A 101 -3.24 9.40 -5.23
CA VAL A 101 -3.98 10.51 -5.85
C VAL A 101 -3.02 11.67 -6.05
N SER A 102 -2.63 11.94 -7.29
CA SER A 102 -1.75 13.07 -7.61
C SER A 102 -2.51 14.40 -7.65
N PRO A 103 -1.81 15.54 -7.72
CA PRO A 103 -2.45 16.83 -8.00
C PRO A 103 -3.31 16.86 -9.27
N THR A 104 -2.88 16.14 -10.31
CA THR A 104 -3.63 16.03 -11.57
C THR A 104 -4.79 15.05 -11.51
N PHE A 105 -4.71 14.07 -10.60
CA PHE A 105 -5.62 12.94 -10.46
C PHE A 105 -5.96 12.33 -11.81
N THR A 106 -5.01 11.59 -12.37
CA THR A 106 -5.11 11.12 -13.76
C THR A 106 -6.17 10.03 -13.92
N GLU A 107 -6.55 9.70 -15.17
CA GLU A 107 -7.48 8.58 -15.42
C GLU A 107 -6.96 7.23 -14.89
N ALA A 108 -5.64 7.02 -14.92
CA ALA A 108 -5.04 5.81 -14.35
C ALA A 108 -5.19 5.76 -12.83
N GLU A 109 -4.99 6.89 -12.14
CA GLU A 109 -5.18 7.01 -10.69
C GLU A 109 -6.66 6.88 -10.28
N HIS A 110 -7.59 7.40 -11.09
CA HIS A 110 -9.03 7.15 -10.91
C HIS A 110 -9.37 5.66 -10.99
N ASN A 111 -8.84 4.97 -12.00
CA ASN A 111 -9.04 3.52 -12.15
C ASN A 111 -8.36 2.71 -11.05
N SER A 112 -7.19 3.15 -10.58
CA SER A 112 -6.54 2.58 -9.41
C SER A 112 -7.39 2.70 -8.14
N LEU A 113 -7.99 3.87 -7.89
CA LEU A 113 -8.89 4.07 -6.74
C LEU A 113 -10.16 3.22 -6.83
N ARG A 114 -10.76 3.08 -8.03
CA ARG A 114 -11.88 2.16 -8.26
C ARG A 114 -11.48 0.71 -7.98
N ALA A 115 -10.31 0.28 -8.47
CA ALA A 115 -9.80 -1.06 -8.23
C ALA A 115 -9.57 -1.35 -6.75
N ALA A 116 -9.00 -0.39 -6.01
CA ALA A 116 -8.84 -0.48 -4.57
C ALA A 116 -10.19 -0.60 -3.84
N SER A 117 -11.21 0.14 -4.29
CA SER A 117 -12.57 0.09 -3.76
C SER A 117 -13.22 -1.28 -3.96
N LEU A 118 -13.12 -1.84 -5.16
CA LEU A 118 -13.59 -3.20 -5.44
C LEU A 118 -12.87 -4.26 -4.60
N ALA A 119 -11.55 -4.14 -4.46
CA ALA A 119 -10.78 -5.05 -3.60
C ALA A 119 -11.21 -4.93 -2.12
N GLN A 120 -11.52 -3.73 -1.63
CA GLN A 120 -12.01 -3.53 -0.27
C GLN A 120 -13.40 -4.13 -0.05
N ILE A 121 -14.32 -4.02 -1.02
CA ILE A 121 -15.66 -4.64 -0.93
C ILE A 121 -15.55 -6.16 -0.71
N ASN A 122 -14.60 -6.81 -1.41
CA ASN A 122 -14.33 -8.24 -1.23
C ASN A 122 -13.58 -8.56 0.08
N ASN A 123 -12.98 -7.57 0.73
CA ASN A 123 -12.17 -7.71 1.95
C ASN A 123 -12.62 -6.70 3.03
N PRO A 124 -13.83 -6.83 3.59
CA PRO A 124 -14.48 -5.78 4.40
C PRO A 124 -13.80 -5.46 5.74
N HIS A 125 -12.82 -6.27 6.15
CA HIS A 125 -12.02 -6.06 7.36
C HIS A 125 -10.69 -5.33 7.11
N VAL A 126 -10.37 -5.04 5.84
CA VAL A 126 -9.12 -4.41 5.44
C VAL A 126 -9.35 -2.91 5.24
N ALA A 127 -8.58 -2.10 5.96
CA ALA A 127 -8.60 -0.66 5.80
C ALA A 127 -7.97 -0.24 4.46
N MET A 128 -8.47 0.86 3.89
CA MET A 128 -7.87 1.52 2.74
C MET A 128 -7.24 2.84 3.16
N ASN A 129 -6.00 3.06 2.75
CA ASN A 129 -5.27 4.31 2.91
C ASN A 129 -5.03 4.96 1.55
N ILE A 130 -5.29 6.26 1.45
CA ILE A 130 -5.21 7.02 0.20
C ILE A 130 -4.17 8.12 0.40
N HIS A 131 -3.15 8.13 -0.46
CA HIS A 131 -2.22 9.24 -0.60
C HIS A 131 -2.93 10.42 -1.23
N MET A 132 -3.10 11.51 -0.48
CA MET A 132 -3.81 12.69 -0.95
C MET A 132 -2.86 13.82 -1.33
N PRO A 133 -3.17 14.63 -2.36
CA PRO A 133 -2.45 15.86 -2.64
C PRO A 133 -2.84 16.90 -1.58
N GLY A 134 -2.18 16.87 -0.41
CA GLY A 134 -2.63 17.57 0.81
C GLY A 134 -2.77 19.10 0.70
N TRP A 135 -2.14 19.71 -0.30
CA TRP A 135 -2.30 21.15 -0.60
C TRP A 135 -3.55 21.48 -1.42
N LEU A 136 -4.23 20.48 -1.99
CA LEU A 136 -5.46 20.61 -2.75
C LEU A 136 -6.68 20.17 -1.93
N ARG A 137 -7.86 20.20 -2.55
CA ARG A 137 -9.14 19.82 -1.93
C ARG A 137 -9.88 18.81 -2.79
N ARG A 138 -9.24 17.66 -3.05
CA ARG A 138 -9.83 16.54 -3.81
C ARG A 138 -10.60 15.52 -2.95
N GLY A 139 -10.80 15.82 -1.67
CA GLY A 139 -11.42 14.89 -0.72
C GLY A 139 -12.80 14.42 -1.16
N ASP A 140 -13.68 15.34 -1.56
CA ASP A 140 -15.04 15.00 -1.98
C ASP A 140 -15.05 14.12 -3.24
N GLU A 141 -14.28 14.49 -4.27
CA GLU A 141 -14.13 13.72 -5.52
C GLU A 141 -13.66 12.28 -5.26
N VAL A 142 -12.65 12.12 -4.39
CA VAL A 142 -12.12 10.81 -3.99
C VAL A 142 -13.18 9.98 -3.26
N LEU A 143 -13.90 10.59 -2.32
CA LEU A 143 -14.95 9.89 -1.56
C LEU A 143 -16.16 9.54 -2.43
N ASP A 144 -16.48 10.34 -3.44
CA ASP A 144 -17.56 10.05 -4.39
C ASP A 144 -17.23 8.88 -5.30
N ILE A 145 -15.97 8.72 -5.73
CA ILE A 145 -15.52 7.54 -6.51
C ILE A 145 -15.70 6.26 -5.68
N GLY A 146 -15.25 6.26 -4.42
CA GLY A 146 -15.38 5.09 -3.55
C GLY A 146 -16.82 4.65 -3.29
N ARG A 147 -17.79 5.56 -3.40
CA ARG A 147 -19.24 5.27 -3.25
C ARG A 147 -19.89 4.67 -4.50
N GLN A 148 -19.23 4.75 -5.65
CA GLN A 148 -19.77 4.30 -6.94
C GLN A 148 -19.45 2.83 -7.25
N CYS A 149 -18.65 2.18 -6.40
CA CYS A 149 -18.32 0.75 -6.48
C CYS A 149 -19.25 -0.08 -5.60
#